data_AF-A0A2P2C7F4-F1
#
_entry.id   AF-A0A2P2C7F4-F1
#
_cell.length_a   1.000
_cell.length_b   1.000
_cell.length_c   1.000
_cell.angle_alpha   90.00
_cell.angle_beta   90.00
_cell.angle_gamma   90.00
#
_symmetry.space_group_name_H-M   'P 1'
#
loop_
_entity.id
_entity.type
_entity.pdbx_description
1 polymer ?
#
loop_
_entity_poly.entity_id
_entity_poly.type
_entity_poly.pdbx_seq_one_letter_code
_entity_poly.pdbx_strand_id
1 'polypeptide(L)'
;MIDPEIDYRRIVSGNKGALSSAADTLADVGHNLDDARGRIHDAGATTDWSGPAAVGFQARITQLANGVSVNRSAVARARGALDLAATAYDTAVQQADHYISFWRNRPGDLNPILEEILAMVVRTRLVEVGATYGQTLTAVAAVIKGEDVDLDSLDEETRKWVEQGLEKNKEWAAESGSTFGPLIPNTLATGDDRGLIPQGLAYDPRTGTYVMSYYTKDGTSTLALVDAVTGQEINDVNLGGQQDSIFGPDGPSHAGGVSVQGDEVVVVDKGRVYTYSMADIRAQGEGGTVTPTYVQKVDGGGSYSAIHDGKLYLGDYGADKLYVYEKDAFGNWQPSRDASGKAEVHDTPDKTQGLVVRDGEFVFSTSPNRFDEGSLIVQDRETGDRSDPYTLPNMAEGVVEVDGNLVTTYESSADYYSNDGSDWGWVPGVPDDDDLWANPYLTVTPLSALGLGADFDVQPGTLREASHALDRPSSQLSSASSTVRGVKVHADDLGEVPGAGGFASAVTTLLDAASDSLRSGSKAVALVSDNLMDSARDYQRTDDVIGGAFHGITP
;
A
#
# COMPACT_ATOMS: atom_id res chain seq x y z
N MET A 1 -14.37 -43.92 -37.86
CA MET A 1 -15.67 -43.33 -37.50
C MET A 1 -15.39 -42.22 -36.52
N ILE A 2 -15.89 -41.01 -36.77
CA ILE A 2 -15.75 -39.88 -35.85
C ILE A 2 -16.71 -40.13 -34.69
N ASP A 3 -16.21 -40.19 -33.46
CA ASP A 3 -17.02 -40.40 -32.26
C ASP A 3 -16.93 -39.17 -31.35
N PRO A 4 -17.98 -38.32 -31.32
CA PRO A 4 -18.03 -37.15 -30.45
C PRO A 4 -17.91 -37.46 -28.95
N GLU A 5 -18.19 -38.70 -28.52
CA GLU A 5 -18.07 -39.12 -27.12
C GLU A 5 -16.61 -39.10 -26.62
N ILE A 6 -15.62 -39.11 -27.51
CA ILE A 6 -14.21 -38.97 -27.13
C ILE A 6 -13.94 -37.54 -26.65
N ASP A 7 -14.32 -36.54 -27.45
CA ASP A 7 -14.07 -35.13 -27.11
C ASP A 7 -14.95 -34.67 -25.93
N TYR A 8 -16.18 -35.18 -25.83
CA TYR A 8 -17.03 -34.96 -24.65
C TYR A 8 -16.37 -35.47 -23.36
N ARG A 9 -15.90 -36.73 -23.36
CA ARG A 9 -15.26 -37.33 -22.18
C ARG A 9 -14.04 -36.55 -21.70
N ARG A 10 -13.26 -35.99 -22.63
CA ARG A 10 -12.11 -35.14 -22.29
C ARG A 10 -12.53 -33.93 -21.48
N ILE A 11 -13.55 -33.21 -21.94
CA ILE A 11 -14.03 -31.98 -21.29
C ILE A 11 -14.62 -32.29 -19.91
N VAL A 12 -15.44 -33.34 -19.77
CA VAL A 12 -16.17 -33.64 -18.52
C VAL A 12 -15.41 -34.53 -17.53
N SER A 13 -14.14 -34.86 -17.82
CA SER A 13 -13.32 -35.75 -16.98
C SER A 13 -12.79 -35.09 -15.69
N GLY A 14 -12.90 -33.76 -15.58
CA GLY A 14 -12.42 -32.99 -14.45
C GLY A 14 -13.26 -33.12 -13.16
N ASN A 15 -12.67 -32.62 -12.07
CA ASN A 15 -13.22 -32.67 -10.73
C ASN A 15 -13.36 -31.28 -10.12
N LYS A 16 -14.49 -30.63 -10.41
CA LYS A 16 -14.86 -29.33 -9.79
C LYS A 16 -14.79 -29.35 -8.26
N GLY A 17 -15.17 -30.47 -7.64
CA GLY A 17 -15.16 -30.60 -6.18
C GLY A 17 -13.75 -30.48 -5.59
N ALA A 18 -12.73 -30.98 -6.29
CA ALA A 18 -11.33 -30.82 -5.89
C ALA A 18 -10.90 -29.34 -5.96
N LEU A 19 -11.27 -28.62 -7.02
CA LEU A 19 -10.95 -27.20 -7.19
C LEU A 19 -11.60 -26.34 -6.10
N SER A 20 -12.91 -26.54 -5.84
CA SER A 20 -13.62 -25.81 -4.77
C SER A 20 -13.07 -26.14 -3.38
N SER A 21 -12.78 -27.42 -3.09
CA SER A 21 -12.18 -27.81 -1.81
C SER A 21 -10.79 -27.18 -1.60
N ALA A 22 -10.00 -27.05 -2.66
CA ALA A 22 -8.72 -26.35 -2.62
C ALA A 22 -8.89 -24.85 -2.35
N ALA A 23 -9.85 -24.20 -3.03
CA ALA A 23 -10.18 -22.80 -2.82
C ALA A 23 -10.66 -22.50 -1.39
N ASP A 24 -11.53 -23.36 -0.84
CA ASP A 24 -12.01 -23.25 0.55
C ASP A 24 -10.85 -23.38 1.56
N THR A 25 -9.96 -24.34 1.34
CA THR A 25 -8.76 -24.52 2.18
C THR A 25 -7.88 -23.26 2.16
N LEU A 26 -7.71 -22.63 0.99
CA LEU A 26 -6.95 -21.39 0.86
C LEU A 26 -7.68 -20.18 1.50
N ALA A 27 -9.00 -20.17 1.52
CA ALA A 27 -9.79 -19.15 2.24
C ALA A 27 -9.53 -19.22 3.76
N ASP A 28 -9.58 -20.41 4.33
CA ASP A 28 -9.28 -20.63 5.75
C ASP A 28 -7.83 -20.25 6.10
N VAL A 29 -6.88 -20.56 5.22
CA VAL A 29 -5.50 -20.08 5.36
C VAL A 29 -5.45 -18.56 5.36
N GLY A 30 -6.12 -17.89 4.41
CA GLY A 30 -6.17 -16.43 4.32
C GLY A 30 -6.64 -15.77 5.62
N HIS A 31 -7.70 -16.30 6.24
CA HIS A 31 -8.20 -15.82 7.54
C HIS A 31 -7.18 -16.02 8.68
N ASN A 32 -6.49 -17.15 8.71
CA ASN A 32 -5.45 -17.41 9.70
C ASN A 32 -4.23 -16.48 9.52
N LEU A 33 -3.89 -16.13 8.28
CA LEU A 33 -2.82 -15.16 8.00
C LEU A 33 -3.20 -13.75 8.43
N ASP A 34 -4.46 -13.35 8.26
CA ASP A 34 -4.97 -12.07 8.77
C ASP A 34 -4.89 -11.97 10.30
N ASP A 35 -5.31 -13.02 11.03
CA ASP A 35 -5.21 -13.07 12.50
C ASP A 35 -3.73 -13.08 12.95
N ALA A 36 -2.87 -13.86 12.28
CA ALA A 36 -1.44 -13.90 12.60
C ALA A 36 -0.77 -12.54 12.38
N ARG A 37 -1.11 -11.83 11.30
CA ARG A 37 -0.64 -10.46 11.03
C ARG A 37 -1.04 -9.50 12.14
N GLY A 38 -2.32 -9.50 12.52
CA GLY A 38 -2.82 -8.65 13.61
C GLY A 38 -2.07 -8.90 14.92
N ARG A 39 -1.84 -10.17 15.28
CA ARG A 39 -1.09 -10.53 16.49
C ARG A 39 0.38 -10.11 16.46
N ILE A 40 1.03 -10.18 15.30
CA ILE A 40 2.42 -9.70 15.15
C ILE A 40 2.46 -8.19 15.40
N HIS A 41 1.50 -7.45 14.85
CA HIS A 41 1.39 -6.00 15.07
C HIS A 41 1.12 -5.66 16.54
N ASP A 42 0.12 -6.32 17.16
CA ASP A 42 -0.22 -6.13 18.56
C ASP A 42 0.99 -6.38 19.48
N ALA A 43 1.81 -7.40 19.17
CA ALA A 43 3.04 -7.68 19.91
C ALA A 43 4.06 -6.53 19.83
N GLY A 44 4.18 -5.86 18.68
CA GLY A 44 4.98 -4.64 18.56
C GLY A 44 4.46 -3.50 19.44
N ALA A 45 3.13 -3.33 19.50
CA ALA A 45 2.51 -2.29 20.31
C ALA A 45 2.59 -2.53 21.83
N THR A 46 2.88 -3.76 22.27
CA THR A 46 3.05 -4.06 23.71
C THR A 46 4.35 -3.55 24.30
N THR A 47 5.36 -3.19 23.50
CA THR A 47 6.66 -2.75 24.02
C THR A 47 6.67 -1.26 24.40
N ASP A 48 7.02 -0.96 25.64
CA ASP A 48 7.42 0.38 26.08
C ASP A 48 8.95 0.47 26.01
N TRP A 49 9.43 0.79 24.80
CA TRP A 49 10.84 0.77 24.43
C TRP A 49 11.13 1.84 23.36
N SER A 50 12.10 2.72 23.63
CA SER A 50 12.61 3.74 22.70
C SER A 50 14.13 3.61 22.47
N GLY A 51 14.63 4.33 21.47
CA GLY A 51 16.00 4.26 20.97
C GLY A 51 16.18 3.39 19.71
N PRO A 52 17.37 3.38 19.08
CA PRO A 52 17.63 2.73 17.79
C PRO A 52 17.35 1.22 17.78
N ALA A 53 17.46 0.55 18.92
CA ALA A 53 17.15 -0.87 19.04
C ALA A 53 15.63 -1.12 19.05
N ALA A 54 14.84 -0.22 19.63
CA ALA A 54 13.37 -0.26 19.53
C ALA A 54 12.90 0.01 18.11
N VAL A 55 13.50 0.99 17.43
CA VAL A 55 13.25 1.27 16.00
C VAL A 55 13.55 0.05 15.15
N GLY A 56 14.72 -0.57 15.33
CA GLY A 56 15.08 -1.80 14.62
C GLY A 56 14.18 -3.00 14.93
N PHE A 57 13.57 -3.03 16.11
CA PHE A 57 12.57 -4.04 16.46
C PHE A 57 11.21 -3.78 15.81
N GLN A 58 10.69 -2.54 15.88
CA GLN A 58 9.43 -2.16 15.24
C GLN A 58 9.50 -2.36 13.73
N ALA A 59 10.60 -1.96 13.09
CA ALA A 59 10.83 -2.22 11.67
C ALA A 59 10.81 -3.72 11.34
N ARG A 60 11.38 -4.59 12.20
CA ARG A 60 11.32 -6.04 12.03
C ARG A 60 9.91 -6.59 12.23
N ILE A 61 9.15 -6.11 13.22
CA ILE A 61 7.75 -6.51 13.44
C ILE A 61 6.88 -6.13 12.25
N THR A 62 6.99 -4.90 11.76
CA THR A 62 6.30 -4.41 10.57
C THR A 62 6.70 -5.22 9.34
N GLN A 63 8.00 -5.49 9.14
CA GLN A 63 8.47 -6.33 8.03
C GLN A 63 7.90 -7.75 8.10
N LEU A 64 7.82 -8.35 9.30
CA LEU A 64 7.22 -9.67 9.49
C LEU A 64 5.73 -9.65 9.18
N ALA A 65 4.98 -8.67 9.70
CA ALA A 65 3.56 -8.49 9.41
C ALA A 65 3.30 -8.30 7.91
N ASN A 66 4.12 -7.53 7.21
CA ASN A 66 4.02 -7.30 5.77
C ASN A 66 4.41 -8.54 4.96
N GLY A 67 5.41 -9.30 5.42
CA GLY A 67 5.70 -10.63 4.89
C GLY A 67 4.47 -11.55 4.96
N VAL A 68 3.66 -11.47 6.02
CA VAL A 68 2.39 -12.20 6.12
C VAL A 68 1.34 -11.67 5.11
N SER A 69 1.24 -10.35 4.94
CA SER A 69 0.34 -9.73 3.94
C SER A 69 0.64 -10.19 2.51
N VAL A 70 1.90 -10.20 2.09
CA VAL A 70 2.32 -10.67 0.76
C VAL A 70 1.90 -12.13 0.53
N ASN A 71 2.12 -12.98 1.54
CA ASN A 71 1.70 -14.39 1.47
C ASN A 71 0.18 -14.54 1.41
N ARG A 72 -0.57 -13.71 2.14
CA ARG A 72 -2.02 -13.68 2.05
C ARG A 72 -2.50 -13.30 0.64
N SER A 73 -1.90 -12.28 0.03
CA SER A 73 -2.24 -11.87 -1.34
C SER A 73 -1.93 -12.95 -2.36
N ALA A 74 -0.82 -13.68 -2.21
CA ALA A 74 -0.52 -14.86 -3.02
C ALA A 74 -1.59 -15.97 -2.85
N VAL A 75 -1.97 -16.28 -1.62
CA VAL A 75 -3.02 -17.26 -1.30
C VAL A 75 -4.38 -16.83 -1.87
N ALA A 76 -4.74 -15.55 -1.77
CA ALA A 76 -5.98 -15.00 -2.30
C ALA A 76 -6.02 -15.04 -3.84
N ARG A 77 -4.91 -14.72 -4.53
CA ARG A 77 -4.79 -14.87 -5.99
C ARG A 77 -4.97 -16.32 -6.43
N ALA A 78 -4.32 -17.25 -5.74
CA ALA A 78 -4.46 -18.68 -6.03
C ALA A 78 -5.90 -19.16 -5.82
N ARG A 79 -6.57 -18.73 -4.75
CA ARG A 79 -8.00 -19.00 -4.52
C ARG A 79 -8.88 -18.45 -5.65
N GLY A 80 -8.74 -17.16 -5.97
CA GLY A 80 -9.53 -16.51 -7.02
C GLY A 80 -9.36 -17.21 -8.38
N ALA A 81 -8.14 -17.64 -8.69
CA ALA A 81 -7.86 -18.44 -9.87
C ALA A 81 -8.59 -19.79 -9.87
N LEU A 82 -8.64 -20.50 -8.73
CA LEU A 82 -9.34 -21.77 -8.58
C LEU A 82 -10.86 -21.60 -8.69
N ASP A 83 -11.43 -20.55 -8.10
CA ASP A 83 -12.87 -20.23 -8.20
C ASP A 83 -13.26 -19.91 -9.65
N LEU A 84 -12.43 -19.14 -10.36
CA LEU A 84 -12.59 -18.86 -11.79
C LEU A 84 -12.50 -20.13 -12.64
N ALA A 85 -11.50 -20.99 -12.37
CA ALA A 85 -11.34 -22.25 -13.09
C ALA A 85 -12.50 -23.22 -12.85
N ALA A 86 -13.01 -23.31 -11.62
CA ALA A 86 -14.17 -24.13 -11.26
C ALA A 86 -15.46 -23.64 -11.95
N THR A 87 -15.65 -22.32 -12.04
CA THR A 87 -16.78 -21.70 -12.75
C THR A 87 -16.71 -21.91 -14.25
N ALA A 88 -15.51 -21.73 -14.83
CA ALA A 88 -15.26 -21.96 -16.25
C ALA A 88 -15.44 -23.44 -16.62
N TYR A 89 -15.00 -24.36 -15.76
CA TYR A 89 -15.21 -25.79 -15.92
C TYR A 89 -16.70 -26.15 -15.93
N ASP A 90 -17.49 -25.63 -14.97
CA ASP A 90 -18.93 -25.86 -14.91
C ASP A 90 -19.64 -25.39 -16.20
N THR A 91 -19.25 -24.21 -16.70
CA THR A 91 -19.76 -23.67 -17.97
C THR A 91 -19.41 -24.58 -19.15
N ALA A 92 -18.16 -25.08 -19.19
CA ALA A 92 -17.71 -25.99 -20.24
C ALA A 92 -18.48 -27.32 -20.21
N VAL A 93 -18.74 -27.89 -19.02
CA VAL A 93 -19.55 -29.11 -18.85
C VAL A 93 -20.98 -28.88 -19.34
N GLN A 94 -21.64 -27.78 -18.94
CA GLN A 94 -23.00 -27.46 -19.38
C GLN A 94 -23.09 -27.32 -20.91
N GLN A 95 -22.11 -26.66 -21.55
CA GLN A 95 -22.04 -26.54 -23.00
C GLN A 95 -21.76 -27.89 -23.68
N ALA A 96 -20.86 -28.70 -23.13
CA ALA A 96 -20.55 -30.03 -23.64
C ALA A 96 -21.76 -30.96 -23.56
N ASP A 97 -22.51 -30.95 -22.45
CA ASP A 97 -23.76 -31.68 -22.27
C ASP A 97 -24.83 -31.25 -23.28
N HIS A 98 -24.95 -29.93 -23.52
CA HIS A 98 -25.85 -29.40 -24.53
C HIS A 98 -25.51 -29.97 -25.92
N TYR A 99 -24.24 -29.91 -26.35
CA TYR A 99 -23.86 -30.36 -27.69
C TYR A 99 -23.89 -31.88 -27.85
N ILE A 100 -23.45 -32.67 -26.86
CA ILE A 100 -23.48 -34.14 -26.94
C ILE A 100 -24.91 -34.68 -26.97
N SER A 101 -25.87 -33.95 -26.41
CA SER A 101 -27.29 -34.34 -26.43
C SER A 101 -27.83 -34.51 -27.85
N PHE A 102 -27.37 -33.71 -28.82
CA PHE A 102 -27.76 -33.86 -30.23
C PHE A 102 -27.26 -35.18 -30.82
N TRP A 103 -26.07 -35.63 -30.44
CA TRP A 103 -25.51 -36.92 -30.87
C TRP A 103 -26.21 -38.10 -30.20
N ARG A 104 -26.48 -38.01 -28.89
CA ARG A 104 -27.13 -39.07 -28.11
C ARG A 104 -28.61 -39.24 -28.45
N ASN A 105 -29.30 -38.16 -28.80
CA ASN A 105 -30.73 -38.18 -29.15
C ASN A 105 -30.98 -38.34 -30.66
N ARG A 106 -29.97 -38.72 -31.45
CA ARG A 106 -30.13 -38.89 -32.90
C ARG A 106 -31.07 -40.06 -33.23
N PRO A 107 -31.85 -39.99 -34.32
CA PRO A 107 -32.61 -41.13 -34.83
C PRO A 107 -31.71 -42.35 -35.10
N GLY A 108 -32.13 -43.54 -34.66
CA GLY A 108 -31.36 -44.79 -34.81
C GLY A 108 -31.31 -45.35 -36.24
N ASP A 109 -32.11 -44.78 -37.15
CA ASP A 109 -32.22 -45.13 -38.57
C ASP A 109 -31.65 -44.03 -39.49
N LEU A 110 -30.78 -43.17 -38.96
CA LEU A 110 -30.16 -42.10 -39.73
C LEU A 110 -29.38 -42.66 -40.94
N ASN A 111 -29.44 -41.97 -42.07
CA ASN A 111 -28.59 -42.29 -43.21
C ASN A 111 -27.10 -42.18 -42.80
N PRO A 112 -26.24 -43.15 -43.15
CA PRO A 112 -24.83 -43.14 -42.77
C PRO A 112 -24.07 -41.85 -43.08
N ILE A 113 -24.38 -41.19 -44.21
CA ILE A 113 -23.75 -39.91 -44.60
C ILE A 113 -24.21 -38.77 -43.66
N LEU A 114 -25.49 -38.76 -43.30
CA LEU A 114 -26.04 -37.76 -42.36
C LEU A 114 -25.52 -37.99 -40.93
N GLU A 115 -25.28 -39.26 -40.55
CA GLU A 115 -24.71 -39.61 -39.25
C GLU A 115 -23.26 -39.13 -39.13
N GLU A 116 -22.46 -39.29 -40.19
CA GLU A 116 -21.09 -38.76 -40.24
C GLU A 116 -21.06 -37.22 -40.18
N ILE A 117 -21.97 -36.54 -40.87
CA ILE A 117 -22.08 -35.07 -40.82
C ILE A 117 -22.45 -34.60 -39.41
N LEU A 118 -23.44 -35.24 -38.77
CA LEU A 118 -23.84 -34.90 -37.40
C LEU A 118 -22.69 -35.13 -36.42
N ALA A 119 -21.99 -36.26 -36.52
CA ALA A 119 -20.81 -36.54 -35.72
C ALA A 119 -19.74 -35.46 -35.88
N MET A 120 -19.48 -35.02 -37.11
CA MET A 120 -18.52 -33.96 -37.39
C MET A 120 -18.93 -32.62 -36.76
N VAL A 121 -20.19 -32.21 -36.90
CA VAL A 121 -20.70 -30.95 -36.34
C VAL A 121 -20.63 -30.94 -34.81
N VAL A 122 -21.11 -32.01 -34.16
CA VAL A 122 -21.07 -32.13 -32.69
C VAL A 122 -19.63 -32.12 -32.20
N ARG A 123 -18.75 -32.87 -32.86
CA ARG A 123 -17.33 -32.87 -32.54
C ARG A 123 -16.70 -31.48 -32.65
N THR A 124 -16.95 -30.74 -33.74
CA THR A 124 -16.41 -29.39 -33.92
C THR A 124 -16.83 -28.47 -32.77
N ARG A 125 -18.10 -28.53 -32.35
CA ARG A 125 -18.59 -27.74 -31.21
C ARG A 125 -17.94 -28.14 -29.89
N LEU A 126 -17.75 -29.43 -29.63
CA LEU A 126 -17.04 -29.90 -28.43
C LEU A 126 -15.57 -29.42 -28.42
N VAL A 127 -14.88 -29.47 -29.56
CA VAL A 127 -13.51 -28.95 -29.69
C VAL A 127 -13.47 -27.43 -29.40
N GLU A 128 -14.44 -26.65 -29.91
CA GLU A 128 -14.56 -25.21 -29.62
C GLU A 128 -14.79 -24.93 -28.12
N VAL A 129 -15.63 -25.72 -27.45
CA VAL A 129 -15.86 -25.62 -26.00
C VAL A 129 -14.56 -25.87 -25.23
N GLY A 130 -13.85 -26.96 -25.54
CA GLY A 130 -12.57 -27.28 -24.91
C GLY A 130 -11.49 -26.21 -25.16
N ALA A 131 -11.44 -25.64 -26.37
CA ALA A 131 -10.49 -24.57 -26.70
C ALA A 131 -10.80 -23.26 -25.95
N THR A 132 -12.06 -22.85 -25.89
CA THR A 132 -12.50 -21.64 -25.18
C THR A 132 -12.20 -21.74 -23.69
N TYR A 133 -12.53 -22.88 -23.08
CA TYR A 133 -12.20 -23.13 -21.68
C TYR A 133 -10.68 -23.13 -21.45
N GLY A 134 -9.90 -23.76 -22.33
CA GLY A 134 -8.44 -23.75 -22.26
C GLY A 134 -7.79 -22.36 -22.39
N GLN A 135 -8.38 -21.48 -23.19
CA GLN A 135 -7.96 -20.08 -23.30
C GLN A 135 -8.19 -19.34 -21.98
N THR A 136 -9.34 -19.54 -21.33
CA THR A 136 -9.61 -18.98 -20.00
C THR A 136 -8.58 -19.45 -18.97
N LEU A 137 -8.26 -20.75 -18.93
CA LEU A 137 -7.22 -21.27 -18.03
C LEU A 137 -5.85 -20.65 -18.29
N THR A 138 -5.51 -20.42 -19.55
CA THR A 138 -4.24 -19.79 -19.95
C THR A 138 -4.19 -18.32 -19.52
N ALA A 139 -5.27 -17.56 -19.73
CA ALA A 139 -5.36 -16.17 -19.32
C ALA A 139 -5.26 -16.01 -17.80
N VAL A 140 -5.99 -16.84 -17.05
CA VAL A 140 -5.92 -16.84 -15.58
C VAL A 140 -4.50 -17.23 -15.11
N ALA A 141 -3.84 -18.19 -15.77
CA ALA A 141 -2.47 -18.55 -15.44
C ALA A 141 -1.45 -17.43 -15.70
N ALA A 142 -1.67 -16.57 -16.69
CA ALA A 142 -0.82 -15.39 -16.94
C ALA A 142 -0.97 -14.35 -15.82
N VAL A 143 -2.21 -14.07 -15.41
CA VAL A 143 -2.50 -13.16 -14.27
C VAL A 143 -1.85 -13.65 -12.97
N ILE A 144 -1.87 -14.96 -12.70
CA ILE A 144 -1.22 -15.56 -11.53
C ILE A 144 0.30 -15.35 -11.54
N LYS A 145 0.93 -15.36 -12.72
CA LYS A 145 2.39 -15.25 -12.87
C LYS A 145 2.92 -13.83 -12.72
N GLY A 146 2.05 -12.81 -12.72
CA GLY A 146 2.46 -11.42 -12.56
C GLY A 146 3.33 -10.93 -13.72
N GLU A 147 2.94 -11.24 -14.96
CA GLU A 147 3.56 -10.62 -16.14
C GLU A 147 3.20 -9.11 -16.13
N ASP A 148 4.20 -8.23 -15.94
CA ASP A 148 4.11 -6.78 -15.68
C ASP A 148 3.63 -5.93 -16.87
N VAL A 149 3.14 -4.73 -16.54
CA VAL A 149 2.83 -3.62 -17.45
C VAL A 149 4.12 -3.14 -18.15
N ASP A 150 4.01 -2.95 -19.45
CA ASP A 150 5.12 -2.72 -20.38
C ASP A 150 5.51 -1.23 -20.45
N LEU A 151 6.74 -0.87 -20.01
CA LEU A 151 7.27 0.50 -20.14
C LEU A 151 7.51 0.94 -21.59
N ASP A 152 7.43 0.02 -22.56
CA ASP A 152 7.38 0.35 -23.99
C ASP A 152 6.03 1.02 -24.37
N SER A 153 5.09 1.17 -23.42
CA SER A 153 3.84 1.92 -23.60
C SER A 153 3.98 3.44 -23.47
N LEU A 154 5.09 3.96 -22.94
CA LEU A 154 5.34 5.41 -22.81
C LEU A 154 5.88 6.01 -24.11
N ASP A 155 5.52 7.26 -24.42
CA ASP A 155 6.09 8.00 -25.55
C ASP A 155 7.57 8.39 -25.31
N GLU A 156 8.27 8.79 -26.38
CA GLU A 156 9.71 9.07 -26.35
C GLU A 156 10.09 10.29 -25.50
N GLU A 157 9.22 11.29 -25.43
CA GLU A 157 9.44 12.52 -24.66
C GLU A 157 9.30 12.23 -23.16
N THR A 158 8.21 11.56 -22.78
CA THR A 158 7.96 11.13 -21.39
C THR A 158 9.07 10.21 -20.87
N ARG A 159 9.54 9.25 -21.68
CA ARG A 159 10.64 8.36 -21.28
C ARG A 159 11.92 9.12 -20.97
N LYS A 160 12.30 10.07 -21.83
CA LYS A 160 13.53 10.85 -21.67
C LYS A 160 13.48 11.72 -20.41
N TRP A 161 12.34 12.35 -20.14
CA TRP A 161 12.10 13.13 -18.93
C TRP A 161 12.24 12.29 -17.65
N VAL A 162 11.66 11.09 -17.63
CA VAL A 162 11.82 10.15 -16.50
C VAL A 162 13.29 9.72 -16.35
N GLU A 163 13.96 9.33 -17.44
CA GLU A 163 15.37 8.89 -17.39
C GLU A 163 16.32 9.97 -16.86
N GLN A 164 16.16 11.22 -17.29
CA GLN A 164 16.93 12.36 -16.78
C GLN A 164 16.68 12.58 -15.27
N GLY A 165 15.42 12.48 -14.84
CA GLY A 165 15.09 12.61 -13.42
C GLY A 165 15.68 11.49 -12.57
N LEU A 166 15.71 10.25 -13.07
CA LEU A 166 16.35 9.13 -12.39
C LEU A 166 17.86 9.31 -12.21
N GLU A 167 18.55 9.97 -13.14
CA GLU A 167 19.97 10.28 -13.03
C GLU A 167 20.21 11.35 -11.95
N LYS A 168 19.50 12.47 -12.02
CA LYS A 168 19.57 13.54 -11.02
C LYS A 168 19.25 13.07 -9.61
N ASN A 169 18.23 12.24 -9.46
CA ASN A 169 17.86 11.67 -8.17
C ASN A 169 19.01 10.84 -7.58
N LYS A 170 19.70 10.03 -8.40
CA LYS A 170 20.84 9.22 -7.94
C LYS A 170 22.01 10.08 -7.48
N GLU A 171 22.29 11.18 -8.16
CA GLU A 171 23.30 12.16 -7.74
C GLU A 171 22.93 12.77 -6.39
N TRP A 172 21.69 13.27 -6.26
CA TRP A 172 21.18 13.79 -5.00
C TRP A 172 21.28 12.78 -3.85
N ALA A 173 20.86 11.53 -4.05
CA ALA A 173 20.89 10.49 -3.02
C ALA A 173 22.32 10.17 -2.55
N ALA A 174 23.30 10.23 -3.47
CA ALA A 174 24.71 10.00 -3.14
C ALA A 174 25.30 11.13 -2.28
N GLU A 175 24.84 12.37 -2.47
CA GLU A 175 25.32 13.55 -1.74
C GLU A 175 24.62 13.73 -0.39
N SER A 176 23.31 13.48 -0.36
CA SER A 176 22.46 13.75 0.80
C SER A 176 22.52 12.62 1.86
N GLY A 177 22.85 11.40 1.44
CA GLY A 177 22.78 10.21 2.29
C GLY A 177 21.37 9.64 2.44
N SER A 178 20.41 10.15 1.66
CA SER A 178 19.05 9.62 1.56
C SER A 178 18.96 8.46 0.57
N THR A 179 17.83 7.76 0.61
CA THR A 179 17.51 6.65 -0.30
C THR A 179 16.14 6.83 -0.94
N PHE A 180 15.78 5.95 -1.87
CA PHE A 180 14.44 5.94 -2.49
C PHE A 180 13.52 4.96 -1.78
N GLY A 181 12.30 5.40 -1.54
CA GLY A 181 11.17 4.58 -1.14
C GLY A 181 10.39 4.04 -2.35
N PRO A 182 9.14 3.60 -2.14
CA PRO A 182 8.24 3.22 -3.22
C PRO A 182 8.08 4.27 -4.32
N LEU A 183 7.67 3.79 -5.51
CA LEU A 183 7.15 4.66 -6.55
C LEU A 183 5.92 5.41 -6.04
N ILE A 184 5.78 6.66 -6.47
CA ILE A 184 4.56 7.45 -6.31
C ILE A 184 3.59 6.99 -7.41
N PRO A 185 2.52 6.25 -7.08
CA PRO A 185 1.62 5.73 -8.09
C PRO A 185 0.78 6.84 -8.72
N ASN A 186 0.01 6.49 -9.76
CA ASN A 186 -1.01 7.36 -10.35
C ASN A 186 -0.44 8.68 -10.89
N THR A 187 0.78 8.65 -11.43
CA THR A 187 1.41 9.80 -12.10
C THR A 187 1.79 9.46 -13.54
N LEU A 188 2.05 10.49 -14.36
CA LEU A 188 2.50 10.29 -15.74
C LEU A 188 3.79 9.48 -15.80
N ALA A 189 4.73 9.73 -14.88
CA ALA A 189 5.99 8.99 -14.79
C ALA A 189 5.78 7.48 -14.50
N THR A 190 4.62 7.12 -13.93
CA THR A 190 4.22 5.72 -13.68
C THR A 190 3.21 5.18 -14.71
N GLY A 191 2.93 5.93 -15.78
CA GLY A 191 2.04 5.51 -16.87
C GLY A 191 0.56 5.82 -16.67
N ASP A 192 0.21 6.71 -15.74
CA ASP A 192 -1.17 7.15 -15.51
C ASP A 192 -1.46 8.48 -16.24
N ASP A 193 -2.52 8.50 -17.04
CA ASP A 193 -2.92 9.65 -17.88
C ASP A 193 -4.07 10.49 -17.31
N ARG A 194 -4.51 10.20 -16.06
CA ARG A 194 -5.62 10.92 -15.40
C ARG A 194 -5.26 12.34 -14.96
N GLY A 195 -3.98 12.73 -15.07
CA GLY A 195 -3.49 14.06 -14.70
C GLY A 195 -3.50 14.32 -13.20
N LEU A 196 -3.37 13.27 -12.40
CA LEU A 196 -3.33 13.34 -10.94
C LEU A 196 -1.99 13.92 -10.46
N ILE A 197 -2.07 14.82 -9.48
CA ILE A 197 -0.93 15.53 -8.91
C ILE A 197 -0.79 15.12 -7.44
N PRO A 198 0.25 14.35 -7.05
CA PRO A 198 0.45 13.91 -5.67
C PRO A 198 0.73 15.08 -4.75
N GLN A 199 0.08 15.16 -3.59
CA GLN A 199 0.24 16.31 -2.70
C GLN A 199 0.42 15.89 -1.23
N GLY A 200 -0.63 15.33 -0.62
CA GLY A 200 -0.55 14.91 0.78
C GLY A 200 0.07 13.53 0.94
N LEU A 201 0.78 13.34 2.05
CA LEU A 201 1.31 12.05 2.48
C LEU A 201 1.03 11.85 3.97
N ALA A 202 0.44 10.70 4.31
CA ALA A 202 0.27 10.20 5.67
C ALA A 202 0.72 8.73 5.74
N TYR A 203 0.89 8.21 6.96
CA TYR A 203 1.25 6.83 7.22
C TYR A 203 0.31 6.20 8.26
N ASP A 204 -0.24 5.03 7.96
CA ASP A 204 -0.96 4.19 8.95
C ASP A 204 0.00 3.12 9.51
N PRO A 205 0.59 3.34 10.71
CA PRO A 205 1.52 2.38 11.30
C PRO A 205 0.86 1.05 11.67
N ARG A 206 -0.48 0.98 11.74
CA ARG A 206 -1.19 -0.28 12.02
C ARG A 206 -1.12 -1.27 10.87
N THR A 207 -0.93 -0.76 9.67
CA THR A 207 -1.03 -1.53 8.44
C THR A 207 0.16 -1.36 7.52
N GLY A 208 1.14 -0.54 7.90
CA GLY A 208 2.32 -0.26 7.08
C GLY A 208 1.92 0.35 5.73
N THR A 209 0.94 1.25 5.73
CA THR A 209 0.34 1.79 4.51
C THR A 209 0.58 3.29 4.43
N TYR A 210 1.16 3.75 3.32
CA TYR A 210 1.12 5.17 2.97
C TYR A 210 -0.27 5.52 2.46
N VAL A 211 -0.73 6.70 2.85
CA VAL A 211 -2.00 7.28 2.43
C VAL A 211 -1.67 8.57 1.70
N MET A 212 -1.87 8.56 0.39
CA MET A 212 -1.42 9.63 -0.49
C MET A 212 -2.63 10.31 -1.11
N SER A 213 -2.75 11.63 -0.99
CA SER A 213 -3.79 12.39 -1.65
C SER A 213 -3.28 13.02 -2.93
N TYR A 214 -4.16 13.10 -3.92
CA TYR A 214 -3.89 13.72 -5.21
C TYR A 214 -4.98 14.73 -5.52
N TYR A 215 -4.62 15.81 -6.21
CA TYR A 215 -5.60 16.71 -6.81
C TYR A 215 -5.49 16.68 -8.35
N THR A 216 -6.45 17.30 -9.00
CA THR A 216 -6.40 17.62 -10.43
C THR A 216 -6.78 19.09 -10.60
N LYS A 217 -6.45 19.72 -11.74
CA LYS A 217 -6.80 21.13 -11.97
C LYS A 217 -8.31 21.41 -11.93
N ASP A 218 -9.10 20.47 -12.43
CA ASP A 218 -10.53 20.66 -12.72
C ASP A 218 -11.45 19.57 -12.13
N GLY A 219 -10.91 18.64 -11.35
CA GLY A 219 -11.62 17.43 -10.92
C GLY A 219 -11.58 17.17 -9.41
N THR A 220 -12.16 16.04 -9.04
CA THR A 220 -12.22 15.56 -7.65
C THR A 220 -10.86 15.09 -7.19
N SER A 221 -10.49 15.39 -5.94
CA SER A 221 -9.26 14.82 -5.36
C SER A 221 -9.39 13.31 -5.15
N THR A 222 -8.29 12.58 -5.28
CA THR A 222 -8.24 11.13 -5.02
C THR A 222 -7.34 10.83 -3.85
N LEU A 223 -7.44 9.60 -3.35
CA LEU A 223 -6.61 9.08 -2.28
C LEU A 223 -6.19 7.65 -2.61
N ALA A 224 -4.88 7.40 -2.64
CA ALA A 224 -4.30 6.08 -2.87
C ALA A 224 -3.73 5.51 -1.55
N LEU A 225 -3.84 4.19 -1.42
CA LEU A 225 -3.22 3.40 -0.37
C LEU A 225 -2.05 2.63 -0.97
N VAL A 226 -0.84 2.80 -0.42
CA VAL A 226 0.38 2.13 -0.91
C VAL A 226 1.00 1.33 0.21
N ASP A 227 1.31 0.07 -0.02
CA ASP A 227 2.04 -0.76 0.95
C ASP A 227 3.49 -0.25 1.07
N ALA A 228 3.88 0.18 2.26
CA ALA A 228 5.14 0.89 2.47
C ALA A 228 6.39 0.01 2.27
N VAL A 229 6.24 -1.32 2.29
CA VAL A 229 7.36 -2.27 2.16
C VAL A 229 7.51 -2.77 0.73
N THR A 230 6.41 -3.15 0.09
CA THR A 230 6.41 -3.67 -1.27
C THR A 230 6.34 -2.56 -2.32
N GLY A 231 5.85 -1.38 -1.93
CA GLY A 231 5.57 -0.27 -2.84
C GLY A 231 4.40 -0.51 -3.78
N GLN A 232 3.62 -1.58 -3.59
CA GLN A 232 2.44 -1.83 -4.40
C GLN A 232 1.27 -0.95 -3.94
N GLU A 233 0.57 -0.38 -4.91
CA GLU A 233 -0.73 0.23 -4.68
C GLU A 233 -1.74 -0.85 -4.27
N ILE A 234 -2.41 -0.60 -3.15
CA ILE A 234 -3.43 -1.46 -2.55
C ILE A 234 -4.81 -1.07 -3.10
N ASN A 235 -5.07 0.22 -3.24
CA ASN A 235 -6.35 0.78 -3.69
C ASN A 235 -6.23 2.27 -4.00
N ASP A 236 -7.11 2.81 -4.86
CA ASP A 236 -7.41 4.24 -4.95
C ASP A 236 -8.91 4.53 -4.87
N VAL A 237 -9.24 5.71 -4.35
CA VAL A 237 -10.63 6.17 -4.23
C VAL A 237 -10.74 7.66 -4.57
N ASN A 238 -11.89 8.04 -5.11
CA ASN A 238 -12.31 9.43 -5.25
C ASN A 238 -12.83 9.97 -3.90
N LEU A 239 -12.39 11.16 -3.50
CA LEU A 239 -12.81 11.82 -2.28
C LEU A 239 -14.09 12.63 -2.52
N GLY A 240 -15.23 12.08 -2.11
CA GLY A 240 -16.53 12.77 -2.17
C GLY A 240 -16.68 13.84 -1.08
N GLY A 241 -17.78 14.58 -1.15
CA GLY A 241 -18.21 15.54 -0.12
C GLY A 241 -19.45 15.07 0.63
N GLN A 242 -19.84 15.81 1.67
CA GLN A 242 -21.14 15.61 2.34
C GLN A 242 -22.20 16.52 1.70
N GLN A 243 -23.42 16.01 1.53
CA GLN A 243 -24.51 16.78 0.92
C GLN A 243 -24.94 17.92 1.85
N ASP A 244 -24.41 19.13 1.64
CA ASP A 244 -24.91 20.34 2.30
C ASP A 244 -26.00 21.00 1.44
N SER A 245 -27.11 21.38 2.09
CA SER A 245 -28.37 21.81 1.46
C SER A 245 -28.30 23.14 0.69
N ILE A 246 -27.15 23.82 0.73
CA ILE A 246 -26.95 25.15 0.11
C ILE A 246 -25.92 25.12 -1.04
N PHE A 247 -24.98 24.16 -1.05
CA PHE A 247 -23.85 24.14 -2.00
C PHE A 247 -23.68 22.82 -2.78
N GLY A 248 -24.41 21.76 -2.43
CA GLY A 248 -24.21 20.43 -3.03
C GLY A 248 -23.09 19.65 -2.33
N PRO A 249 -22.88 18.36 -2.67
CA PRO A 249 -21.80 17.55 -2.11
C PRO A 249 -20.44 17.95 -2.72
N ASP A 250 -19.82 19.00 -2.20
CA ASP A 250 -18.48 19.41 -2.63
C ASP A 250 -17.41 18.67 -1.79
N GLY A 251 -16.75 17.70 -2.43
CA GLY A 251 -15.55 17.05 -1.89
C GLY A 251 -14.34 17.97 -1.91
N PRO A 252 -13.19 17.54 -1.35
CA PRO A 252 -11.95 18.28 -1.47
C PRO A 252 -11.52 18.37 -2.94
N SER A 253 -11.08 19.56 -3.32
CA SER A 253 -10.63 19.94 -4.66
C SER A 253 -9.11 20.13 -4.74
N HIS A 254 -8.49 20.42 -3.60
CA HIS A 254 -7.04 20.54 -3.44
C HIS A 254 -6.66 19.85 -2.13
N ALA A 255 -6.71 18.52 -2.11
CA ALA A 255 -6.47 17.70 -0.93
C ALA A 255 -4.99 17.73 -0.51
N GLY A 256 -4.54 18.85 0.06
CA GLY A 256 -3.13 19.09 0.37
C GLY A 256 -2.64 18.37 1.61
N GLY A 257 -3.32 18.56 2.74
CA GLY A 257 -2.98 17.84 3.97
C GLY A 257 -3.78 16.56 4.10
N VAL A 258 -3.09 15.48 4.43
CA VAL A 258 -3.69 14.21 4.82
C VAL A 258 -3.04 13.73 6.12
N SER A 259 -3.83 13.17 7.02
CA SER A 259 -3.35 12.63 8.30
C SER A 259 -4.20 11.43 8.72
N VAL A 260 -3.60 10.47 9.40
CA VAL A 260 -4.28 9.24 9.82
C VAL A 260 -4.20 9.09 11.33
N GLN A 261 -5.33 8.78 11.97
CA GLN A 261 -5.38 8.39 13.37
C GLN A 261 -6.38 7.26 13.56
N GLY A 262 -5.88 6.04 13.75
CA GLY A 262 -6.75 4.87 13.87
C GLY A 262 -7.58 4.68 12.60
N ASP A 263 -8.91 4.67 12.72
CA ASP A 263 -9.79 4.56 11.55
C ASP A 263 -10.07 5.90 10.86
N GLU A 264 -9.70 7.04 11.47
CA GLU A 264 -9.95 8.35 10.88
C GLU A 264 -8.85 8.72 9.88
N VAL A 265 -9.26 9.03 8.65
CA VAL A 265 -8.41 9.68 7.64
C VAL A 265 -8.88 11.11 7.49
N VAL A 266 -8.08 12.05 7.96
CA VAL A 266 -8.33 13.48 7.88
C VAL A 266 -7.70 14.01 6.60
N VAL A 267 -8.50 14.66 5.75
CA VAL A 267 -8.07 15.40 4.57
C VAL A 267 -8.46 16.85 4.74
N VAL A 268 -7.57 17.78 4.40
CA VAL A 268 -7.86 19.21 4.49
C VAL A 268 -7.81 19.91 3.14
N ASP A 269 -8.76 20.83 2.95
CA ASP A 269 -8.83 21.71 1.78
C ASP A 269 -9.50 23.03 2.18
N LYS A 270 -8.86 24.17 1.86
CA LYS A 270 -9.44 25.53 1.96
C LYS A 270 -10.14 25.83 3.29
N GLY A 271 -9.48 25.52 4.42
CA GLY A 271 -10.02 25.77 5.76
C GLY A 271 -11.17 24.84 6.16
N ARG A 272 -11.28 23.68 5.51
CA ARG A 272 -12.17 22.59 5.90
C ARG A 272 -11.38 21.32 6.21
N VAL A 273 -11.89 20.58 7.18
CA VAL A 273 -11.44 19.26 7.59
C VAL A 273 -12.50 18.25 7.15
N TYR A 274 -12.11 17.31 6.30
CA TYR A 274 -12.92 16.18 5.85
C TYR A 274 -12.41 14.94 6.56
N THR A 275 -13.26 14.28 7.34
CA THR A 275 -12.91 13.03 8.01
C THR A 275 -13.56 11.88 7.24
N TYR A 276 -12.75 10.93 6.78
CA TYR A 276 -13.17 9.68 6.15
C TYR A 276 -12.86 8.50 7.06
N SER A 277 -13.51 7.35 6.81
CA SER A 277 -13.18 6.08 7.46
C SER A 277 -12.17 5.30 6.61
N MET A 278 -11.07 4.86 7.23
CA MET A 278 -10.10 3.96 6.61
C MET A 278 -10.76 2.63 6.22
N ALA A 279 -11.68 2.12 7.03
CA ALA A 279 -12.46 0.93 6.70
C ALA A 279 -13.29 1.12 5.43
N ASP A 280 -13.96 2.27 5.27
CA ASP A 280 -14.75 2.56 4.06
C ASP A 280 -13.85 2.73 2.82
N ILE A 281 -12.71 3.41 2.96
CA ILE A 281 -11.70 3.54 1.90
C ILE A 281 -11.23 2.17 1.40
N ARG A 282 -11.00 1.22 2.32
CA ARG A 282 -10.55 -0.14 1.96
C ARG A 282 -11.65 -1.03 1.41
N ALA A 283 -12.89 -0.80 1.84
CA ALA A 283 -14.04 -1.57 1.37
C ALA A 283 -14.46 -1.16 -0.05
N GLN A 284 -14.13 0.07 -0.44
CA GLN A 284 -14.43 0.58 -1.77
C GLN A 284 -13.48 -0.02 -2.81
N GLY A 285 -14.02 -0.35 -4.00
CA GLY A 285 -13.19 -0.77 -5.12
C GLY A 285 -12.43 0.40 -5.76
N GLU A 286 -11.39 0.07 -6.51
CA GLU A 286 -10.55 0.98 -7.29
C GLU A 286 -11.38 2.02 -8.06
N GLY A 287 -10.99 3.29 -7.98
CA GLY A 287 -11.70 4.43 -8.56
C GLY A 287 -13.08 4.74 -7.95
N GLY A 288 -13.53 4.01 -6.92
CA GLY A 288 -14.82 4.26 -6.28
C GLY A 288 -14.82 5.53 -5.43
N THR A 289 -15.99 6.13 -5.19
CA THR A 289 -16.10 7.34 -4.35
C THR A 289 -16.41 7.01 -2.89
N VAL A 290 -15.67 7.62 -1.96
CA VAL A 290 -15.95 7.58 -0.52
C VAL A 290 -16.55 8.90 -0.05
N THR A 291 -17.50 8.83 0.88
CA THR A 291 -18.14 10.01 1.48
C THR A 291 -17.53 10.26 2.86
N PRO A 292 -17.22 11.51 3.23
CA PRO A 292 -16.69 11.80 4.55
C PRO A 292 -17.76 11.49 5.62
N THR A 293 -17.33 10.92 6.73
CA THR A 293 -18.16 10.72 7.92
C THR A 293 -18.50 12.03 8.60
N TYR A 294 -17.62 13.03 8.46
CA TYR A 294 -17.79 14.37 9.01
C TYR A 294 -17.04 15.42 8.19
N VAL A 295 -17.63 16.62 8.07
CA VAL A 295 -16.97 17.78 7.47
C VAL A 295 -17.09 18.96 8.42
N GLN A 296 -15.96 19.60 8.73
CA GLN A 296 -15.91 20.74 9.63
C GLN A 296 -15.20 21.93 8.98
N LYS A 297 -15.74 23.13 9.16
CA LYS A 297 -15.00 24.36 8.92
C LYS A 297 -14.11 24.67 10.12
N VAL A 298 -12.88 25.10 9.86
CA VAL A 298 -11.92 25.54 10.88
C VAL A 298 -11.55 27.01 10.71
N ASP A 299 -11.09 27.63 11.78
CA ASP A 299 -10.80 29.06 11.85
C ASP A 299 -9.46 29.46 11.19
N GLY A 300 -8.55 28.51 10.97
CA GLY A 300 -7.24 28.74 10.36
C GLY A 300 -6.59 27.46 9.82
N GLY A 301 -5.70 27.62 8.85
CA GLY A 301 -5.00 26.51 8.18
C GLY A 301 -5.82 25.81 7.09
N GLY A 302 -5.34 24.63 6.69
CA GLY A 302 -5.98 23.76 5.70
C GLY A 302 -5.22 23.60 4.38
N SER A 303 -3.91 23.89 4.38
CA SER A 303 -3.00 23.58 3.28
C SER A 303 -2.27 22.26 3.47
N TYR A 304 -1.80 22.00 4.70
CA TYR A 304 -1.13 20.77 5.10
C TYR A 304 -1.54 20.39 6.53
N SER A 305 -1.36 19.12 6.91
CA SER A 305 -1.80 18.65 8.22
C SER A 305 -0.89 17.57 8.81
N ALA A 306 -0.89 17.50 10.14
CA ALA A 306 -0.33 16.38 10.89
C ALA A 306 -1.21 16.07 12.12
N ILE A 307 -1.19 14.83 12.59
CA ILE A 307 -1.77 14.44 13.88
C ILE A 307 -0.66 13.92 14.78
N HIS A 308 -0.56 14.48 15.98
CA HIS A 308 0.38 14.05 17.02
C HIS A 308 -0.28 14.22 18.40
N ASP A 309 -0.17 13.20 19.26
CA ASP A 309 -0.79 13.15 20.59
C ASP A 309 -2.29 13.50 20.62
N GLY A 310 -3.03 13.08 19.58
CA GLY A 310 -4.47 13.36 19.47
C GLY A 310 -4.83 14.81 19.19
N LYS A 311 -3.84 15.67 18.90
CA LYS A 311 -4.04 17.01 18.37
C LYS A 311 -3.88 17.02 16.86
N LEU A 312 -4.66 17.86 16.20
CA LEU A 312 -4.59 18.13 14.77
C LEU A 312 -3.84 19.45 14.56
N TYR A 313 -2.79 19.40 13.76
CA TYR A 313 -1.97 20.55 13.40
C TYR A 313 -2.28 20.93 11.96
N LEU A 314 -2.73 22.16 11.72
CA LEU A 314 -3.19 22.64 10.42
C LEU A 314 -2.34 23.82 9.95
N GLY A 315 -1.64 23.61 8.85
CA GLY A 315 -0.81 24.60 8.20
C GLY A 315 -1.58 25.54 7.29
N ASP A 316 -1.16 26.79 7.25
CA ASP A 316 -1.57 27.79 6.26
C ASP A 316 -0.36 28.18 5.40
N TYR A 317 -0.36 27.74 4.15
CA TYR A 317 0.71 28.02 3.19
C TYR A 317 0.87 29.53 2.90
N GLY A 318 -0.23 30.29 2.91
CA GLY A 318 -0.21 31.70 2.54
C GLY A 318 0.14 32.64 3.70
N ALA A 319 -0.15 32.22 4.92
CA ALA A 319 0.09 33.00 6.13
C ALA A 319 1.38 32.61 6.88
N ASP A 320 2.01 31.50 6.49
CA ASP A 320 3.18 30.90 7.16
C ASP A 320 2.90 30.63 8.65
N LYS A 321 1.73 30.03 8.92
CA LYS A 321 1.24 29.72 10.28
C LYS A 321 0.84 28.26 10.41
N LEU A 322 1.07 27.72 11.61
CA LEU A 322 0.57 26.42 12.05
C LEU A 322 -0.42 26.60 13.19
N TYR A 323 -1.64 26.13 13.02
CA TYR A 323 -2.72 26.20 14.01
C TYR A 323 -2.91 24.85 14.68
N VAL A 324 -3.07 24.83 15.99
CA VAL A 324 -3.26 23.58 16.76
C VAL A 324 -4.70 23.43 17.20
N TYR A 325 -5.25 22.22 17.00
CA TYR A 325 -6.62 21.86 17.33
C TYR A 325 -6.66 20.62 18.22
N GLU A 326 -7.66 20.58 19.09
CA GLU A 326 -8.00 19.43 19.93
C GLU A 326 -9.47 19.09 19.76
N LYS A 327 -9.85 17.85 20.07
CA LYS A 327 -11.25 17.45 20.08
C LYS A 327 -11.97 17.96 21.33
N ASP A 328 -13.14 18.55 21.15
CA ASP A 328 -14.06 18.88 22.24
C ASP A 328 -14.78 17.61 22.76
N ALA A 329 -15.66 17.79 23.76
CA ALA A 329 -16.43 16.69 24.35
C ALA A 329 -17.40 15.98 23.36
N PHE A 330 -17.63 16.57 22.18
CA PHE A 330 -18.49 16.04 21.13
C PHE A 330 -17.68 15.50 19.93
N GLY A 331 -16.35 15.57 19.99
CA GLY A 331 -15.46 15.12 18.93
C GLY A 331 -15.18 16.16 17.83
N ASN A 332 -15.61 17.41 17.99
CA ASN A 332 -15.32 18.48 17.03
C ASN A 332 -13.93 19.06 17.27
N TRP A 333 -13.25 19.46 16.21
CA TRP A 333 -11.98 20.18 16.30
C TRP A 333 -12.22 21.61 16.77
N GLN A 334 -11.60 21.99 17.90
CA GLN A 334 -11.58 23.35 18.40
C GLN A 334 -10.13 23.83 18.57
N PRO A 335 -9.83 25.13 18.43
CA PRO A 335 -8.48 25.62 18.65
C PRO A 335 -7.98 25.25 20.05
N SER A 336 -6.84 24.55 20.11
CA SER A 336 -6.13 24.34 21.37
C SER A 336 -5.70 25.68 21.94
N ARG A 337 -5.69 25.78 23.27
CA ARG A 337 -5.35 27.03 23.96
C ARG A 337 -4.00 26.93 24.66
N ASP A 338 -3.20 27.97 24.49
CA ASP A 338 -1.94 28.15 25.22
C ASP A 338 -2.20 28.48 26.71
N ALA A 339 -1.12 28.58 27.50
CA ALA A 339 -1.19 28.93 28.92
C ALA A 339 -1.83 30.32 29.19
N SER A 340 -1.92 31.19 28.18
CA SER A 340 -2.57 32.50 28.25
C SER A 340 -4.05 32.48 27.86
N GLY A 341 -4.56 31.32 27.41
CA GLY A 341 -5.92 31.11 26.95
C GLY A 341 -6.17 31.55 25.50
N LYS A 342 -5.12 31.89 24.74
CA LYS A 342 -5.22 32.20 23.30
C LYS A 342 -5.09 30.94 22.46
N ALA A 343 -5.55 30.97 21.21
CA ALA A 343 -5.32 29.87 20.28
C ALA A 343 -3.82 29.63 20.12
N GLU A 344 -3.40 28.37 20.23
CA GLU A 344 -2.02 27.96 20.02
C GLU A 344 -1.71 28.02 18.51
N VAL A 345 -0.76 28.90 18.16
CA VAL A 345 -0.34 29.16 16.78
C VAL A 345 1.17 29.32 16.74
N HIS A 346 1.83 28.69 15.77
CA HIS A 346 3.27 28.73 15.55
C HIS A 346 3.59 29.35 14.19
N ASP A 347 4.75 30.01 14.08
CA ASP A 347 5.28 30.45 12.79
C ASP A 347 5.88 29.26 12.04
N THR A 348 5.69 29.18 10.73
CA THR A 348 6.27 28.11 9.88
C THR A 348 7.27 28.68 8.89
N PRO A 349 8.16 27.86 8.32
CA PRO A 349 8.98 28.29 7.20
C PRO A 349 8.11 28.75 6.02
N ASP A 350 8.62 29.73 5.28
CA ASP A 350 8.03 30.14 4.03
C ASP A 350 7.87 28.92 3.10
N LYS A 351 6.76 28.84 2.37
CA LYS A 351 6.54 27.81 1.35
C LYS A 351 6.49 26.37 1.89
N THR A 352 6.00 26.22 3.12
CA THR A 352 5.78 24.90 3.73
C THR A 352 4.65 24.15 3.03
N GLN A 353 4.91 22.88 2.68
CA GLN A 353 3.96 21.97 2.04
C GLN A 353 3.58 20.78 2.92
N GLY A 354 4.43 20.38 3.86
CA GLY A 354 4.20 19.23 4.73
C GLY A 354 4.78 19.41 6.12
N LEU A 355 4.35 18.55 7.04
CA LEU A 355 4.67 18.65 8.46
C LEU A 355 4.75 17.27 9.12
N VAL A 356 5.82 17.07 9.89
CA VAL A 356 5.92 16.07 10.96
C VAL A 356 6.01 16.80 12.30
N VAL A 357 5.26 16.33 13.29
CA VAL A 357 5.31 16.86 14.67
C VAL A 357 5.95 15.82 15.58
N ARG A 358 6.92 16.27 16.38
CA ARG A 358 7.59 15.51 17.44
C ARG A 358 7.47 16.28 18.75
N ASP A 359 7.85 15.66 19.86
CA ASP A 359 7.64 16.28 21.19
C ASP A 359 8.40 17.60 21.36
N GLY A 360 9.65 17.66 20.90
CA GLY A 360 10.48 18.87 21.00
C GLY A 360 10.52 19.74 19.74
N GLU A 361 10.14 19.20 18.58
CA GLU A 361 10.43 19.82 17.29
C GLU A 361 9.34 19.57 16.24
N PHE A 362 9.25 20.49 15.29
CA PHE A 362 8.55 20.31 14.03
C PHE A 362 9.57 20.00 12.94
N VAL A 363 9.20 19.16 11.98
CA VAL A 363 9.95 19.02 10.73
C VAL A 363 9.05 19.37 9.58
N PHE A 364 9.44 20.39 8.82
CA PHE A 364 8.68 20.91 7.70
C PHE A 364 9.33 20.49 6.39
N SER A 365 8.53 20.10 5.40
CA SER A 365 8.96 20.10 4.00
C SER A 365 8.55 21.41 3.33
N THR A 366 9.46 21.98 2.54
CA THR A 366 9.21 23.23 1.80
C THR A 366 9.48 23.06 0.31
N SER A 367 8.70 23.80 -0.49
CA SER A 367 8.81 23.82 -1.95
C SER A 367 8.74 25.26 -2.46
N PRO A 368 9.88 25.89 -2.76
CA PRO A 368 9.93 27.30 -3.14
C PRO A 368 9.22 27.57 -4.49
N ASN A 369 9.48 26.73 -5.50
CA ASN A 369 8.78 26.67 -6.79
C ASN A 369 9.17 25.38 -7.55
N ARG A 370 8.65 25.20 -8.77
CA ARG A 370 8.84 23.97 -9.56
C ARG A 370 10.26 23.72 -10.09
N PHE A 371 11.11 24.76 -10.11
CA PHE A 371 12.47 24.71 -10.66
C PHE A 371 13.55 24.63 -9.57
N ASP A 372 13.23 25.09 -8.37
CA ASP A 372 14.14 25.10 -7.25
C ASP A 372 13.96 23.85 -6.37
N GLU A 373 15.05 23.40 -5.77
CA GLU A 373 15.08 22.28 -4.83
C GLU A 373 14.15 22.51 -3.63
N GLY A 374 13.51 21.43 -3.18
CA GLY A 374 12.77 21.43 -1.93
C GLY A 374 13.72 21.37 -0.72
N SER A 375 13.17 21.45 0.49
CA SER A 375 13.98 21.25 1.70
C SER A 375 13.20 20.62 2.85
N LEU A 376 13.93 19.97 3.77
CA LEU A 376 13.47 19.68 5.12
C LEU A 376 14.07 20.68 6.11
N ILE A 377 13.25 21.23 7.00
CA ILE A 377 13.67 22.19 8.01
C ILE A 377 13.18 21.72 9.37
N VAL A 378 14.10 21.52 10.31
CA VAL A 378 13.77 21.26 11.71
C VAL A 378 13.54 22.59 12.39
N GLN A 379 12.46 22.70 13.16
CA GLN A 379 12.15 23.87 13.98
C GLN A 379 11.88 23.45 15.42
N ASP A 380 12.58 24.05 16.37
CA ASP A 380 12.33 23.84 17.80
C ASP A 380 10.94 24.42 18.18
N ARG A 381 10.14 23.63 18.92
CA ARG A 381 8.74 23.99 19.22
C ARG A 381 8.60 25.12 20.23
N GLU A 382 9.58 25.30 21.12
CA GLU A 382 9.50 26.29 22.19
C GLU A 382 10.05 27.65 21.74
N THR A 383 11.17 27.63 21.03
CA THR A 383 11.92 28.82 20.63
C THR A 383 11.55 29.30 19.22
N GLY A 384 11.12 28.39 18.35
CA GLY A 384 10.93 28.65 16.93
C GLY A 384 12.23 28.72 16.13
N ASP A 385 13.39 28.42 16.75
CA ASP A 385 14.67 28.38 16.06
C ASP A 385 14.69 27.27 15.00
N ARG A 386 15.33 27.54 13.86
CA ARG A 386 15.34 26.65 12.69
C ARG A 386 16.74 26.13 12.37
N SER A 387 16.81 24.90 11.91
CA SER A 387 18.04 24.31 11.36
C SER A 387 18.40 24.95 10.02
N ASP A 388 19.63 24.69 9.57
CA ASP A 388 19.96 24.83 8.15
C ASP A 388 19.05 23.90 7.32
N PRO A 389 18.62 24.31 6.11
CA PRO A 389 17.79 23.46 5.25
C PRO A 389 18.53 22.22 4.79
N TYR A 390 17.87 21.07 4.85
CA TYR A 390 18.33 19.83 4.24
C TYR A 390 17.71 19.71 2.83
N THR A 391 18.55 19.73 1.80
CA THR A 391 18.10 19.73 0.39
C THR A 391 17.34 18.48 -0.01
N LEU A 392 16.19 18.67 -0.67
CA LEU A 392 15.39 17.63 -1.32
C LEU A 392 15.29 17.91 -2.84
N PRO A 393 14.87 16.93 -3.65
CA PRO A 393 14.44 17.18 -5.02
C PRO A 393 13.35 18.28 -5.09
N ASN A 394 13.21 18.87 -6.28
CA ASN A 394 12.21 19.90 -6.55
C ASN A 394 10.78 19.40 -6.29
N MET A 395 9.87 20.35 -5.98
CA MET A 395 8.45 20.07 -5.73
C MET A 395 8.19 19.05 -4.60
N ALA A 396 8.91 19.17 -3.48
CA ALA A 396 8.68 18.40 -2.27
C ALA A 396 7.35 18.79 -1.60
N GLU A 397 6.48 17.83 -1.33
CA GLU A 397 5.15 18.06 -0.74
C GLU A 397 5.03 17.39 0.64
N GLY A 398 4.02 16.54 0.87
CA GLY A 398 3.79 15.87 2.14
C GLY A 398 5.00 15.08 2.65
N VAL A 399 5.19 15.09 3.97
CA VAL A 399 6.26 14.37 4.66
C VAL A 399 5.70 13.63 5.87
N VAL A 400 6.21 12.43 6.14
CA VAL A 400 5.84 11.60 7.30
C VAL A 400 7.08 10.99 7.94
N GLU A 401 7.02 10.70 9.24
CA GLU A 401 8.06 9.90 9.91
C GLU A 401 7.67 8.41 9.88
N VAL A 402 8.56 7.57 9.35
CA VAL A 402 8.43 6.12 9.33
C VAL A 402 9.76 5.49 9.75
N ASP A 403 9.72 4.71 10.83
CA ASP A 403 10.85 3.90 11.32
C ASP A 403 12.17 4.70 11.45
N GLY A 404 12.09 5.91 11.98
CA GLY A 404 13.24 6.79 12.18
C GLY A 404 13.77 7.47 10.91
N ASN A 405 12.96 7.49 9.85
CA ASN A 405 13.24 8.20 8.61
C ASN A 405 12.07 9.13 8.29
N LEU A 406 12.37 10.24 7.63
CA LEU A 406 11.39 11.11 6.99
C LEU A 406 11.17 10.63 5.57
N VAL A 407 9.92 10.37 5.22
CA VAL A 407 9.49 9.96 3.89
C VAL A 407 8.76 11.12 3.25
N THR A 408 9.18 11.54 2.05
CA THR A 408 8.62 12.72 1.37
C THR A 408 8.07 12.35 -0.01
N THR A 409 6.92 12.94 -0.38
CA THR A 409 6.32 12.82 -1.72
C THR A 409 6.57 14.07 -2.57
N TYR A 410 6.36 13.96 -3.88
CA TYR A 410 6.70 14.98 -4.86
C TYR A 410 5.61 15.14 -5.92
N GLU A 411 5.36 16.37 -6.36
CA GLU A 411 4.48 16.63 -7.51
C GLU A 411 5.17 16.39 -8.86
N SER A 412 6.50 16.35 -8.86
CA SER A 412 7.32 16.48 -10.06
C SER A 412 7.15 15.35 -11.09
N SER A 413 6.49 14.26 -10.73
CA SER A 413 6.16 13.14 -11.64
C SER A 413 4.78 13.26 -12.33
N ALA A 414 3.98 14.27 -12.00
CA ALA A 414 2.67 14.46 -12.61
C ALA A 414 2.74 15.03 -14.03
N ASP A 415 1.73 14.71 -14.86
CA ASP A 415 1.63 15.16 -16.26
C ASP A 415 1.79 16.67 -16.42
N TYR A 416 1.19 17.43 -15.50
CA TYR A 416 1.24 18.90 -15.50
C TYR A 416 2.67 19.46 -15.45
N TYR A 417 3.64 18.69 -14.96
CA TYR A 417 5.04 19.10 -14.82
C TYR A 417 5.97 18.39 -15.81
N SER A 418 5.43 17.62 -16.76
CA SER A 418 6.19 16.96 -17.82
C SER A 418 6.72 17.92 -18.90
N ASN A 419 6.12 19.12 -18.99
CA ASN A 419 6.49 20.14 -19.96
C ASN A 419 6.95 21.43 -19.27
N ASP A 420 8.11 21.95 -19.69
CA ASP A 420 8.71 23.20 -19.19
C ASP A 420 7.87 24.45 -19.48
N GLY A 421 6.92 24.36 -20.42
CA GLY A 421 6.04 25.43 -20.84
C GLY A 421 6.67 26.44 -21.81
N SER A 422 7.75 26.10 -22.52
CA SER A 422 8.42 27.02 -23.45
C SER A 422 8.89 26.38 -24.78
N ASP A 423 8.24 26.77 -25.89
CA ASP A 423 8.71 26.51 -27.27
C ASP A 423 10.02 27.30 -27.64
N TRP A 424 10.69 27.95 -26.66
CA TRP A 424 11.67 29.02 -26.93
C TRP A 424 12.96 28.95 -26.08
N GLY A 425 13.33 27.78 -25.54
CA GLY A 425 14.58 27.54 -24.77
C GLY A 425 15.92 27.87 -25.47
N TRP A 426 15.89 28.49 -26.65
CA TRP A 426 17.06 29.01 -27.36
C TRP A 426 17.28 30.53 -27.21
N VAL A 427 16.41 31.24 -26.47
CA VAL A 427 16.49 32.69 -26.27
C VAL A 427 17.30 33.02 -24.99
N PRO A 428 18.39 33.80 -25.09
CA PRO A 428 19.18 34.19 -23.92
C PRO A 428 18.33 34.95 -22.88
N GLY A 429 18.25 34.42 -21.65
CA GLY A 429 17.48 35.01 -20.55
C GLY A 429 16.13 34.33 -20.27
N VAL A 430 15.78 33.28 -21.01
CA VAL A 430 14.79 32.27 -20.61
C VAL A 430 15.55 31.18 -19.84
N PRO A 431 15.06 30.68 -18.69
CA PRO A 431 15.76 29.64 -17.92
C PRO A 431 16.05 28.42 -18.81
N ASP A 432 17.28 27.91 -18.79
CA ASP A 432 17.61 26.65 -19.47
C ASP A 432 16.93 25.49 -18.72
N ASP A 433 16.20 24.66 -19.46
CA ASP A 433 15.23 23.65 -19.00
C ASP A 433 15.83 22.41 -18.29
N ASP A 434 17.11 22.43 -17.91
CA ASP A 434 17.78 21.28 -17.30
C ASP A 434 17.30 21.03 -15.85
N ASP A 435 16.73 22.03 -15.16
CA ASP A 435 16.37 21.97 -13.73
C ASP A 435 14.95 21.46 -13.44
N LEU A 436 14.14 21.17 -14.46
CA LEU A 436 12.84 20.51 -14.28
C LEU A 436 12.97 19.01 -14.56
N TRP A 437 12.91 18.17 -13.51
CA TRP A 437 12.99 16.72 -13.68
C TRP A 437 11.95 15.96 -12.84
N ALA A 438 11.59 14.76 -13.29
CA ALA A 438 10.66 13.89 -12.56
C ALA A 438 11.34 13.24 -11.34
N ASN A 439 10.70 13.32 -10.18
CA ASN A 439 10.95 12.38 -9.10
C ASN A 439 9.79 11.38 -8.96
N PRO A 440 9.90 10.19 -9.56
CA PRO A 440 8.84 9.18 -9.49
C PRO A 440 8.83 8.43 -8.15
N TYR A 441 9.77 8.68 -7.24
CA TYR A 441 9.88 7.96 -5.98
C TYR A 441 9.58 8.84 -4.78
N LEU A 442 9.00 8.23 -3.75
CA LEU A 442 9.16 8.75 -2.39
C LEU A 442 10.65 8.79 -2.05
N THR A 443 11.10 9.82 -1.35
CA THR A 443 12.46 9.82 -0.78
C THR A 443 12.43 9.43 0.68
N VAL A 444 13.52 8.85 1.17
CA VAL A 444 13.68 8.39 2.55
C VAL A 444 14.95 9.01 3.12
N THR A 445 14.78 9.95 4.05
CA THR A 445 15.85 10.71 4.69
C THR A 445 15.96 10.29 6.16
N PRO A 446 17.10 9.71 6.61
CA PRO A 446 17.27 9.33 8.01
C PRO A 446 17.19 10.55 8.94
N LEU A 447 16.49 10.46 10.06
CA LEU A 447 16.41 11.55 11.05
C LEU A 447 17.80 12.05 11.50
N SER A 448 18.76 11.14 11.61
CA SER A 448 20.14 11.47 11.94
C SER A 448 20.81 12.42 10.95
N ALA A 449 20.36 12.45 9.69
CA ALA A 449 20.86 13.38 8.68
C ALA A 449 20.44 14.83 8.97
N LEU A 450 19.36 15.01 9.75
CA LEU A 450 18.89 16.30 10.25
C LEU A 450 19.41 16.61 11.67
N GLY A 451 20.35 15.81 12.19
CA GLY A 451 20.86 15.96 13.55
C GLY A 451 19.90 15.51 14.65
N LEU A 452 18.82 14.80 14.29
CA LEU A 452 17.82 14.31 15.23
C LEU A 452 18.21 12.93 15.78
N GLY A 453 18.32 12.84 17.11
CA GLY A 453 18.57 11.59 17.84
C GLY A 453 17.28 11.00 18.43
N ALA A 454 17.27 9.69 18.68
CA ALA A 454 16.20 9.05 19.45
C ALA A 454 16.54 9.10 20.95
N ASP A 455 15.57 9.52 21.79
CA ASP A 455 15.65 9.32 23.24
C ASP A 455 15.54 7.82 23.59
N PHE A 456 16.19 7.42 24.68
CA PHE A 456 16.27 6.03 25.14
C PHE A 456 15.57 5.85 26.50
N ASP A 457 14.49 5.08 26.51
CA ASP A 457 13.80 4.55 27.68
C ASP A 457 13.37 3.10 27.38
N VAL A 458 13.50 2.17 28.33
CA VAL A 458 13.16 0.76 28.14
C VAL A 458 12.51 0.20 29.40
N GLN A 459 11.32 -0.38 29.26
CA GLN A 459 10.72 -1.21 30.31
C GLN A 459 10.93 -2.71 30.02
N PRO A 460 11.82 -3.43 30.74
CA PRO A 460 12.13 -4.83 30.43
C PRO A 460 10.94 -5.79 30.53
N GLY A 461 9.89 -5.44 31.30
CA GLY A 461 8.68 -6.24 31.44
C GLY A 461 7.87 -6.34 30.16
N THR A 462 7.79 -5.25 29.40
CA THR A 462 6.98 -5.16 28.18
C THR A 462 7.61 -5.96 27.03
N LEU A 463 8.94 -6.07 26.99
CA LEU A 463 9.66 -6.91 26.02
C LEU A 463 9.36 -8.42 26.18
N ARG A 464 9.12 -8.89 27.41
CA ARG A 464 8.73 -10.30 27.66
C ARG A 464 7.32 -10.59 27.23
N GLU A 465 6.42 -9.64 27.47
CA GLU A 465 5.03 -9.73 27.04
C GLU A 465 4.95 -9.79 25.51
N ALA A 466 5.69 -8.91 24.81
CA ALA A 466 5.84 -8.93 23.36
C ALA A 466 6.39 -10.27 22.85
N SER A 467 7.43 -10.82 23.49
CA SER A 467 7.98 -12.14 23.13
C SER A 467 6.90 -13.24 23.21
N HIS A 468 6.18 -13.33 24.33
CA HIS A 468 5.12 -14.32 24.48
C HIS A 468 3.96 -14.14 23.49
N ALA A 469 3.65 -12.89 23.12
CA ALA A 469 2.64 -12.60 22.12
C ALA A 469 3.02 -13.12 20.71
N LEU A 470 4.31 -13.28 20.40
CA LEU A 470 4.80 -13.75 19.10
C LEU A 470 4.80 -15.27 18.91
N ASP A 471 4.68 -16.06 19.97
CA ASP A 471 4.69 -17.53 19.89
C ASP A 471 3.51 -18.07 19.05
N ARG A 472 2.32 -17.50 19.28
CA ARG A 472 1.10 -17.89 18.58
C ARG A 472 1.16 -17.59 17.08
N PRO A 473 1.45 -16.36 16.59
CA PRO A 473 1.57 -16.11 15.17
C PRO A 473 2.67 -16.94 14.51
N SER A 474 3.81 -17.19 15.17
CA SER A 474 4.84 -18.11 14.65
C SER A 474 4.28 -19.51 14.34
N SER A 475 3.51 -20.08 15.28
CA SER A 475 2.87 -21.39 15.09
C SER A 475 1.80 -21.38 14.00
N GLN A 476 1.04 -20.29 13.87
CA GLN A 476 0.03 -20.10 12.82
C GLN A 476 0.67 -20.06 11.43
N LEU A 477 1.78 -19.35 11.26
CA LEU A 477 2.52 -19.30 9.99
C LEU A 477 3.09 -20.67 9.60
N SER A 478 3.61 -21.43 10.57
CA SER A 478 4.09 -22.80 10.31
C SER A 478 2.95 -23.74 9.90
N SER A 479 1.79 -23.62 10.55
CA SER A 479 0.59 -24.40 10.21
C SER A 479 0.08 -24.03 8.82
N ALA A 480 -0.06 -22.73 8.53
CA ALA A 480 -0.47 -22.20 7.23
C ALA A 480 0.47 -22.68 6.11
N SER A 481 1.79 -22.61 6.31
CA SER A 481 2.78 -23.15 5.37
C SER A 481 2.53 -24.62 5.03
N SER A 482 2.22 -25.44 6.05
CA SER A 482 1.97 -26.87 5.89
C SER A 482 0.66 -27.13 5.15
N THR A 483 -0.40 -26.38 5.48
CA THR A 483 -1.70 -26.46 4.81
C THR A 483 -1.60 -26.06 3.34
N VAL A 484 -0.96 -24.91 3.05
CA VAL A 484 -0.74 -24.43 1.67
C VAL A 484 0.02 -25.46 0.85
N ARG A 485 1.09 -26.05 1.39
CA ARG A 485 1.85 -27.11 0.72
C ARG A 485 1.03 -28.37 0.43
N GLY A 486 0.04 -28.63 1.28
CA GLY A 486 -0.90 -29.75 1.16
C GLY A 486 -1.95 -29.55 0.07
N VAL A 487 -2.21 -28.31 -0.35
CA VAL A 487 -3.12 -28.02 -1.47
C VAL A 487 -2.47 -28.51 -2.77
N LYS A 488 -3.14 -29.43 -3.46
CA LYS A 488 -2.71 -29.98 -4.73
C LYS A 488 -3.80 -29.78 -5.77
N VAL A 489 -3.38 -29.27 -6.92
CA VAL A 489 -4.24 -29.02 -8.09
C VAL A 489 -3.62 -29.81 -9.23
N HIS A 490 -4.33 -30.82 -9.71
CA HIS A 490 -3.86 -31.64 -10.82
C HIS A 490 -4.47 -31.15 -12.13
N ALA A 491 -3.74 -31.31 -13.24
CA ALA A 491 -4.28 -30.99 -14.57
C ALA A 491 -5.57 -31.77 -14.84
N ASP A 492 -5.63 -33.03 -14.36
CA ASP A 492 -6.80 -33.90 -14.52
C ASP A 492 -8.03 -33.37 -13.78
N ASP A 493 -7.88 -32.55 -12.73
CA ASP A 493 -9.02 -31.92 -12.05
C ASP A 493 -9.74 -30.88 -12.93
N LEU A 494 -9.10 -30.44 -14.01
CA LEU A 494 -9.62 -29.48 -14.99
C LEU A 494 -10.09 -30.17 -16.27
N GLY A 495 -9.99 -31.49 -16.37
CA GLY A 495 -10.25 -32.25 -17.58
C GLY A 495 -9.10 -32.19 -18.62
N GLU A 496 -9.20 -33.03 -19.66
CA GLU A 496 -8.18 -33.15 -20.70
C GLU A 496 -8.29 -32.04 -21.77
N VAL A 497 -8.10 -30.78 -21.37
CA VAL A 497 -8.17 -29.60 -22.26
C VAL A 497 -6.82 -28.86 -22.38
N PRO A 498 -6.59 -28.12 -23.49
CA PRO A 498 -5.44 -27.23 -23.59
C PRO A 498 -5.38 -26.26 -22.41
N GLY A 499 -4.19 -25.92 -21.93
CA GLY A 499 -4.03 -24.95 -20.82
C GLY A 499 -4.18 -25.53 -19.41
N ALA A 500 -4.82 -26.69 -19.21
CA ALA A 500 -5.00 -27.32 -17.90
C ALA A 500 -3.69 -27.55 -17.15
N GLY A 501 -2.69 -28.15 -17.82
CA GLY A 501 -1.36 -28.37 -17.24
C GLY A 501 -0.62 -27.06 -16.92
N GLY A 502 -0.78 -26.04 -17.75
CA GLY A 502 -0.16 -24.73 -17.54
C GLY A 502 -0.75 -24.01 -16.31
N PHE A 503 -2.07 -24.04 -16.18
CA PHE A 503 -2.77 -23.50 -15.01
C PHE A 503 -2.40 -24.23 -13.72
N ALA A 504 -2.47 -25.56 -13.70
CA ALA A 504 -2.12 -26.37 -12.52
C ALA A 504 -0.68 -26.11 -12.06
N SER A 505 0.25 -25.99 -13.01
CA SER A 505 1.64 -25.66 -12.73
C SER A 505 1.81 -24.23 -12.19
N ALA A 506 1.08 -23.26 -12.71
CA ALA A 506 1.13 -21.86 -12.24
C ALA A 506 0.62 -21.73 -10.80
N VAL A 507 -0.52 -22.34 -10.48
CA VAL A 507 -1.07 -22.38 -9.12
C VAL A 507 -0.11 -23.09 -8.17
N THR A 508 0.41 -24.25 -8.56
CA THR A 508 1.37 -25.00 -7.73
C THR A 508 2.63 -24.18 -7.43
N THR A 509 3.17 -23.50 -8.44
CA THR A 509 4.37 -22.66 -8.29
C THR A 509 4.13 -21.51 -7.30
N LEU A 510 2.98 -20.83 -7.42
CA LEU A 510 2.61 -19.75 -6.52
C LEU A 510 2.42 -20.25 -5.07
N LEU A 511 1.75 -21.38 -4.89
CA LEU A 511 1.51 -21.97 -3.57
C LEU A 511 2.79 -22.51 -2.92
N ASP A 512 3.71 -23.09 -3.70
CA ASP A 512 5.01 -23.55 -3.19
C ASP A 512 5.85 -22.36 -2.71
N ALA A 513 5.90 -21.27 -3.49
CA ALA A 513 6.59 -20.04 -3.10
C ALA A 513 5.99 -19.43 -1.82
N ALA A 514 4.65 -19.36 -1.74
CA ALA A 514 3.95 -18.89 -0.55
C ALA A 514 4.23 -19.79 0.67
N SER A 515 4.22 -21.12 0.50
CA SER A 515 4.53 -22.07 1.57
C SER A 515 5.94 -21.89 2.12
N ASP A 516 6.94 -21.74 1.24
CA ASP A 516 8.34 -21.54 1.63
C ASP A 516 8.57 -20.19 2.33
N SER A 517 7.90 -19.14 1.84
CA SER A 517 7.91 -17.82 2.45
C SER A 517 7.26 -17.83 3.84
N LEU A 518 6.08 -18.45 3.99
CA LEU A 518 5.42 -18.63 5.30
C LEU A 518 6.26 -19.41 6.31
N ARG A 519 6.96 -20.46 5.85
CA ARG A 519 7.88 -21.24 6.70
C ARG A 519 9.06 -20.39 7.18
N SER A 520 9.59 -19.55 6.30
CA SER A 520 10.69 -18.64 6.61
C SER A 520 10.22 -17.53 7.56
N GLY A 521 9.03 -16.97 7.31
CA GLY A 521 8.37 -16.00 8.20
C GLY A 521 8.14 -16.55 9.61
N SER A 522 7.64 -17.78 9.74
CA SER A 522 7.48 -18.45 11.04
C SER A 522 8.79 -18.51 11.84
N LYS A 523 9.90 -18.89 11.21
CA LYS A 523 11.23 -18.92 11.85
C LYS A 523 11.70 -17.52 12.24
N ALA A 524 11.44 -16.53 11.39
CA ALA A 524 11.83 -15.15 11.65
C ALA A 524 11.02 -14.54 12.82
N VAL A 525 9.72 -14.83 12.92
CA VAL A 525 8.90 -14.46 14.09
C VAL A 525 9.43 -15.11 15.37
N ALA A 526 9.76 -16.41 15.33
CA ALA A 526 10.34 -17.11 16.48
C ALA A 526 11.69 -16.49 16.91
N LEU A 527 12.56 -16.16 15.95
CA LEU A 527 13.84 -15.51 16.24
C LEU A 527 13.66 -14.13 16.87
N VAL A 528 12.68 -13.35 16.42
CA VAL A 528 12.36 -12.05 17.04
C VAL A 528 11.85 -12.23 18.46
N SER A 529 11.01 -13.24 18.72
CA SER A 529 10.59 -13.60 20.08
C SER A 529 11.78 -13.93 20.99
N ASP A 530 12.71 -14.77 20.52
CA ASP A 530 13.89 -15.16 21.29
C ASP A 530 14.79 -13.94 21.61
N ASN A 531 15.03 -13.07 20.62
CA ASN A 531 15.84 -11.87 20.78
C ASN A 531 15.24 -10.87 21.78
N LEU A 532 13.91 -10.72 21.79
CA LEU A 532 13.21 -9.89 22.78
C LEU A 532 13.40 -10.43 24.19
N MET A 533 13.24 -11.74 24.37
CA MET A 533 13.42 -12.39 25.67
C MET A 533 14.85 -12.23 26.19
N ASP A 534 15.85 -12.35 25.31
CA ASP A 534 17.26 -12.14 25.68
C ASP A 534 17.56 -10.68 26.00
N SER A 535 17.05 -9.73 25.19
CA SER A 535 17.17 -8.29 25.46
C SER A 535 16.54 -7.91 26.82
N ALA A 536 15.36 -8.44 27.12
CA ALA A 536 14.68 -8.23 28.40
C ALA A 536 15.47 -8.77 29.60
N ARG A 537 16.28 -9.82 29.42
CA ARG A 537 17.15 -10.36 30.48
C ARG A 537 18.38 -9.50 30.69
N ASP A 538 18.96 -8.99 29.61
CA ASP A 538 20.17 -8.17 29.69
C ASP A 538 19.89 -6.77 30.26
N TYR A 539 18.76 -6.15 29.91
CA TYR A 539 18.33 -4.89 30.54
C TYR A 539 18.05 -5.08 32.04
N GLN A 540 17.28 -6.12 32.42
CA GLN A 540 17.03 -6.38 33.84
C GLN A 540 18.35 -6.64 34.61
N ARG A 541 19.30 -7.37 34.04
CA ARG A 541 20.61 -7.60 34.68
C ARG A 541 21.36 -6.28 34.88
N THR A 542 21.29 -5.37 33.92
CA THR A 542 21.93 -4.06 33.99
C THR A 542 21.27 -3.19 35.07
N ASP A 543 19.94 -3.16 35.13
CA ASP A 543 19.17 -2.45 36.16
C ASP A 543 19.46 -2.99 37.57
N ASP A 544 19.53 -4.31 37.73
CA ASP A 544 19.87 -4.96 39.00
C ASP A 544 21.30 -4.60 39.46
N VAL A 545 22.26 -4.49 38.53
CA VAL A 545 23.65 -4.09 38.82
C VAL A 545 23.75 -2.61 39.18
N ILE A 546 23.07 -1.73 38.44
CA ILE A 546 23.07 -0.29 38.69
C ILE A 546 22.32 0.02 39.99
N GLY A 547 21.13 -0.54 40.19
CA GLY A 547 20.34 -0.41 41.42
C GLY A 547 21.08 -0.95 42.65
N GLY A 548 21.85 -2.03 42.50
CA GLY A 548 22.74 -2.57 43.53
C GLY A 548 23.94 -1.66 43.85
N ALA A 549 24.51 -0.99 42.85
CA ALA A 549 25.60 -0.04 43.04
C ALA A 549 25.16 1.23 43.79
N PHE A 550 23.93 1.71 43.55
CA PHE A 550 23.36 2.87 44.24
C PHE A 550 22.80 2.57 45.63
N HIS A 551 22.41 1.32 45.93
CA HIS A 551 22.10 0.90 47.30
C HIS A 551 23.35 0.73 48.19
N GLY A 552 24.54 0.65 47.60
CA GLY A 552 25.83 0.65 48.32
C GLY A 552 26.35 2.04 48.69
N ILE A 553 25.67 3.11 48.23
CA ILE A 553 26.04 4.51 48.45
C ILE A 553 24.83 5.25 49.03
N THR A 554 24.40 4.87 50.21
CA THR A 554 23.71 5.79 51.14
C THR A 554 24.47 5.74 52.47
N PRO A 555 24.79 6.90 53.09
CA PRO A 555 25.61 6.97 54.31
C PRO A 555 24.98 6.32 55.53
#